data_AF-A0A099SB71-F1
#
_entry.id   AF-A0A099SB71-F1
#
_cell.length_a   1.000
_cell.length_b   1.000
_cell.length_c   1.000
_cell.angle_alpha   90.00
_cell.angle_beta   90.00
_cell.angle_gamma   90.00
#
_symmetry.space_group_name_H-M   'P 1'
#
loop_
_entity.id
_entity.type
_entity.pdbx_description
1 polymer ?
#
loop_
_entity_poly.entity_id
_entity_poly.type
_entity_poly.pdbx_seq_one_letter_code
_entity_poly.pdbx_strand_id
1 'polypeptide(L)' 'MTTMLRNRLNEYMRTHGTTNVFIARSIGVSDSLISRFRKGERNLGEKRAQALEKLLESLT' A
#
# COMPACT_ATOMS: atom_id res chain seq x y z
N MET A 1 12.01 -5.49 -5.16
CA MET A 1 10.55 -5.70 -4.98
C MET A 1 9.81 -4.51 -4.39
N THR A 2 10.32 -3.84 -3.35
CA THR A 2 9.60 -2.75 -2.62
C THR A 2 9.27 -1.50 -3.45
N THR A 3 10.06 -1.16 -4.48
CA THR A 3 9.82 0.05 -5.31
C THR A 3 8.63 -0.11 -6.27
N MET A 4 8.47 -1.27 -6.91
CA MET A 4 7.36 -1.51 -7.84
C MET A 4 6.00 -1.53 -7.11
N LEU A 5 5.92 -2.24 -5.97
CA LEU A 5 4.70 -2.29 -5.17
C LEU A 5 4.30 -0.90 -4.64
N ARG A 6 5.28 -0.08 -4.25
CA ARG A 6 5.06 1.32 -3.85
C ARG A 6 4.49 2.16 -5.00
N ASN A 7 5.05 2.01 -6.20
CA ASN A 7 4.59 2.76 -7.36
C ASN A 7 3.15 2.36 -7.74
N ARG A 8 2.84 1.05 -7.76
CA ARG A 8 1.48 0.53 -7.98
C ARG A 8 0.49 1.09 -6.95
N LEU A 9 0.86 1.11 -5.68
CA LEU A 9 0.02 1.70 -4.63
C LEU A 9 -0.24 3.20 -4.88
N ASN A 10 0.80 3.97 -5.17
CA ASN A 10 0.67 5.41 -5.43
C ASN A 10 -0.22 5.70 -6.63
N GLU A 11 -0.07 4.94 -7.71
CA GLU A 11 -0.90 5.04 -8.91
C GLU A 11 -2.35 4.67 -8.62
N TYR A 12 -2.60 3.51 -7.99
CA TYR A 12 -3.93 3.07 -7.60
C TYR A 12 -4.67 4.15 -6.79
N MET A 13 -4.01 4.71 -5.78
CA MET A 13 -4.60 5.75 -4.92
C MET A 13 -4.88 7.05 -5.67
N ARG A 14 -4.04 7.42 -6.64
CA ARG A 14 -4.26 8.59 -7.49
C ARG A 14 -5.46 8.38 -8.42
N THR A 15 -5.60 7.21 -9.02
CA THR A 15 -6.66 6.91 -10.00
C THR A 15 -8.02 6.74 -9.34
N HIS A 16 -8.08 6.12 -8.16
CA HIS A 16 -9.35 5.76 -7.50
C HIS A 16 -9.74 6.72 -6.36
N GLY A 17 -8.93 7.74 -6.06
CA GLY A 17 -9.20 8.68 -4.97
C GLY A 17 -9.15 8.05 -3.57
N THR A 18 -8.35 7.00 -3.39
CA THR A 18 -8.29 6.21 -2.17
C THR A 18 -7.41 6.85 -1.10
N THR A 19 -7.73 6.63 0.18
CA THR A 19 -6.98 7.18 1.33
C THR A 19 -6.02 6.18 1.96
N ASN A 20 -5.00 6.67 2.66
CA ASN A 20 -4.07 5.80 3.40
C ASN A 20 -4.82 4.97 4.46
N VAL A 21 -5.85 5.55 5.07
CA VAL A 21 -6.70 4.90 6.07
C VAL A 21 -7.43 3.69 5.48
N PHE A 22 -7.97 3.82 4.27
CA PHE A 22 -8.64 2.70 3.59
C PHE A 22 -7.67 1.53 3.38
N ILE A 23 -6.52 1.79 2.74
CA ILE A 23 -5.51 0.76 2.46
C ILE A 23 -5.03 0.11 3.76
N ALA A 24 -4.77 0.91 4.79
CA ALA A 24 -4.30 0.45 6.07
C ALA A 24 -5.31 -0.49 6.76
N ARG A 25 -6.60 -0.14 6.75
CA ARG A 25 -7.68 -0.99 7.29
C ARG A 25 -7.79 -2.30 6.52
N SER A 26 -7.70 -2.26 5.19
CA SER A 26 -7.82 -3.45 4.34
C SER A 26 -6.72 -4.48 4.56
N ILE A 27 -5.52 -4.07 5.03
CA ILE A 27 -4.40 -4.99 5.30
C ILE A 27 -4.00 -5.07 6.78
N GLY A 28 -4.79 -4.50 7.69
CA GLY A 28 -4.57 -4.58 9.14
C GLY A 28 -3.32 -3.86 9.65
N VAL A 29 -3.02 -2.65 9.15
CA VAL A 29 -1.87 -1.83 9.59
C VAL A 29 -2.30 -0.41 9.95
N SER A 30 -1.35 0.40 10.45
CA SER A 30 -1.60 1.84 10.67
C SER A 30 -1.52 2.65 9.37
N ASP A 31 -2.29 3.73 9.29
CA ASP A 31 -2.24 4.70 8.19
C ASP A 31 -0.85 5.34 8.06
N SER A 32 -0.20 5.59 9.20
CA SER A 32 1.16 6.12 9.28
C SER A 32 2.18 5.18 8.64
N LEU A 33 2.00 3.87 8.76
CA LEU A 33 2.87 2.89 8.10
C LEU A 33 2.71 2.94 6.58
N ILE A 34 1.46 3.05 6.08
CA ILE A 34 1.20 3.21 4.65
C ILE A 34 1.80 4.51 4.13
N SER A 35 1.62 5.62 4.84
CA SER A 35 2.21 6.91 4.47
C SER A 35 3.74 6.84 4.34
N ARG A 36 4.43 6.29 5.35
CA ARG A 36 5.89 6.11 5.32
C ARG A 36 6.35 5.18 4.21
N PHE A 37 5.59 4.11 3.94
CA PHE A 37 5.88 3.19 2.84
C PHE A 37 5.76 3.87 1.47
N ARG A 38 4.70 4.65 1.25
CA ARG A 38 4.47 5.42 0.03
C ARG A 38 5.55 6.45 -0.24
N LYS A 39 6.05 7.11 0.81
CA LYS A 39 7.17 8.07 0.74
C LYS A 39 8.53 7.40 0.62
N GLY A 40 8.60 6.10 0.82
CA GLY A 40 9.85 5.33 0.82
C GLY A 40 10.71 5.46 2.08
N GLU A 41 10.17 6.07 3.12
CA GLU A 41 10.79 6.22 4.43
C GLU A 41 10.86 4.89 5.20
N ARG A 42 10.01 3.92 4.85
CA ARG A 42 9.96 2.60 5.50
C ARG A 42 9.52 1.50 4.55
N ASN A 43 10.11 0.31 4.66
CA ASN A 43 9.63 -0.87 3.94
C ASN A 43 8.56 -1.62 4.75
N LEU A 44 7.62 -2.25 4.04
CA LEU A 44 6.72 -3.24 4.64
C LEU A 44 7.48 -4.56 4.83
N GLY A 45 7.19 -5.26 5.92
CA GLY A 45 7.63 -6.65 6.08
C GLY A 45 6.90 -7.55 5.07
N GLU A 46 7.51 -8.69 4.73
CA GLU A 46 7.07 -9.59 3.66
C GLU A 46 5.57 -9.93 3.72
N LYS A 47 5.04 -10.36 4.87
CA LYS A 47 3.62 -10.68 5.04
C LYS A 47 2.69 -9.51 4.69
N ARG A 48 3.08 -8.28 5.06
CA ARG A 48 2.30 -7.06 4.79
C ARG A 48 2.42 -6.62 3.34
N ALA A 49 3.59 -6.81 2.73
CA ALA A 49 3.80 -6.55 1.31
C ALA A 49 2.93 -7.48 0.45
N GLN A 50 2.90 -8.78 0.78
CA GLN A 50 2.02 -9.75 0.10
C GLN A 50 0.53 -9.43 0.28
N ALA A 51 0.10 -9.02 1.49
CA ALA A 51 -1.28 -8.61 1.72
C ALA A 51 -1.66 -7.37 0.88
N LEU A 52 -0.76 -6.39 0.78
CA LEU A 52 -0.95 -5.21 -0.06
C LEU A 52 -1.01 -5.57 -1.55
N GLU A 53 -0.14 -6.46 -2.00
CA GLU A 53 -0.10 -6.91 -3.39
C GLU A 53 -1.41 -7.61 -3.79
N LYS A 54 -1.88 -8.55 -2.97
CA LYS A 54 -3.18 -9.21 -3.16
C LYS A 54 -4.35 -8.23 -3.19
N LEU A 55 -4.35 -7.24 -2.30
CA LEU A 55 -5.38 -6.21 -2.28
C LEU A 55 -5.39 -5.44 -3.61
N LEU A 56 -4.24 -4.99 -4.09
CA LEU A 56 -4.14 -4.26 -5.35
C LEU A 56 -4.57 -5.13 -6.54
N GLU A 57 -4.20 -6.41 -6.56
CA GLU A 57 -4.64 -7.36 -7.59
C GLU A 57 -6.15 -7.60 -7.59
N SER A 58 -6.81 -7.62 -6.43
CA SER A 58 -8.28 -7.77 -6.36
C SER A 58 -9.07 -6.53 -6.79
N LEU A 59 -8.39 -5.38 -6.90
CA LEU A 59 -9.00 -4.09 -7.19
C LEU A 59 -8.68 -3.58 -8.60
N THR A 60 -7.91 -4.34 -9.38
CA THR A 60 -7.57 -4.07 -10.79
C THR A 60 -8.29 -5.08 -11.68
#